data_AF-A0A7X7PQT6-F1
#
_entry.id   AF-A0A7X7PQT6-F1
#
_cell.length_a   1.000
_cell.length_b   1.000
_cell.length_c   1.000
_cell.angle_alpha   90.00
_cell.angle_beta   90.00
_cell.angle_gamma   90.00
#
_symmetry.space_group_name_H-M   'P 1'
#
loop_
_entity.id
_entity.type
_entity.pdbx_description
1 polymer ?
#
loop_
_entity_poly.entity_id
_entity_poly.type
_entity_poly.pdbx_seq_one_letter_code
_entity_poly.pdbx_strand_id
1 'polypeptide(L)'
;MKRGMNLKVNGLVREVYANPGETLLFCLRERLGLTGAKEGCGDGECGACMVLIDGQPRNSCLVLVGDVENREITTIEGLSADGGLTPLQEAFVAKGAIQCGFCTPGLVVSATALLSRNSNPSEPEIREAIAGNLCRCTGYAKIVEAIRAAACGEQCVREDGPLGTSVARLDAVEKVTGKAQFGADVSRPGQLWGAVVRSTRPHARIVGIDTARALAMPGVAAAVTGAELTPGLYYGVDLYDQQVLARDKVRHVGEPVALVAAETPELAAEAAAAVEVSYEDLPPVHDIDVALAPDAPLVHEDLLKYEAGWDAIRE
;
A
#
# COMPACT_ATOMS: atom_id res chain seq x y z
N MET A 1 16.44 13.14 16.39
CA MET A 1 17.38 13.83 15.47
C MET A 1 18.01 12.79 14.56
N LYS A 2 18.24 13.11 13.28
CA LYS A 2 18.92 12.19 12.35
C LYS A 2 20.40 12.06 12.70
N ARG A 3 20.96 10.86 12.52
CA ARG A 3 22.40 10.58 12.70
C ARG A 3 22.88 9.54 11.69
N GLY A 4 24.20 9.46 11.51
CA GLY A 4 24.83 8.36 10.78
C GLY A 4 24.67 7.03 11.54
N MET A 5 24.30 5.97 10.82
CA MET A 5 24.18 4.60 11.31
C MET A 5 24.66 3.63 10.23
N ASN A 6 25.23 2.49 10.63
CA ASN A 6 25.62 1.44 9.70
C ASN A 6 24.58 0.32 9.68
N LEU A 7 24.02 0.05 8.51
CA LEU A 7 23.12 -1.07 8.28
C LEU A 7 23.80 -2.11 7.38
N LYS A 8 23.76 -3.38 7.77
CA LYS A 8 24.25 -4.48 6.95
C LYS A 8 23.08 -5.09 6.18
N VAL A 9 22.88 -4.64 4.95
CA VAL A 9 21.72 -5.00 4.12
C VAL A 9 22.19 -5.78 2.89
N ASN A 10 21.66 -7.00 2.72
CA ASN A 10 21.97 -7.91 1.62
C ASN A 10 23.50 -8.14 1.50
N GLY A 11 24.17 -8.40 2.63
CA GLY A 11 25.62 -8.61 2.69
C GLY A 11 26.48 -7.35 2.56
N LEU A 12 25.91 -6.17 2.31
CA LEU A 12 26.63 -4.91 2.15
C LEU A 12 26.44 -4.01 3.36
N VAL A 13 27.53 -3.46 3.90
CA VAL A 13 27.47 -2.41 4.91
C VAL A 13 27.18 -1.08 4.22
N ARG A 14 26.10 -0.42 4.63
CA ARG A 14 25.64 0.86 4.11
C ARG A 14 25.54 1.87 5.25
N GLU A 15 26.24 2.98 5.09
CA GLU A 15 26.03 4.14 5.97
C GLU A 15 24.74 4.84 5.56
N VAL A 16 23.86 5.08 6.53
CA VAL A 16 22.58 5.78 6.35
C VAL A 16 22.48 6.94 7.31
N TYR A 17 21.93 8.06 6.83
CA TYR A 17 21.61 9.22 7.67
C TYR A 17 20.10 9.26 7.94
N ALA A 18 19.68 8.67 9.06
CA ALA A 18 18.27 8.47 9.38
C ALA A 18 17.97 8.83 10.84
N ASN A 19 16.70 9.07 11.16
CA ASN A 19 16.23 9.13 12.54
C ASN A 19 16.18 7.70 13.09
N PRO A 20 16.76 7.39 14.27
CA PRO A 20 16.67 6.03 14.85
C PRO A 20 15.24 5.53 15.05
N GLY A 21 14.26 6.43 15.20
CA GLY A 21 12.84 6.12 15.30
C GLY A 21 12.08 6.02 13.95
N GLU A 22 12.75 6.22 12.80
CA GLU A 22 12.17 5.85 11.50
C GLU A 22 12.02 4.32 11.44
N THR A 23 11.00 3.82 10.74
CA THR A 23 10.83 2.38 10.54
C THR A 23 11.90 1.84 9.59
N LEU A 24 12.29 0.58 9.76
CA LEU A 24 13.22 -0.10 8.87
C LEU A 24 12.65 -0.14 7.44
N LEU A 25 11.34 -0.34 7.29
CA LEU A 25 10.67 -0.30 5.99
C LEU A 25 10.90 1.04 5.28
N PHE A 26 10.64 2.16 5.97
CA PHE A 26 10.84 3.49 5.40
C PHE A 26 12.31 3.72 5.04
N CYS A 27 13.26 3.29 5.89
CA CYS A 27 14.67 3.43 5.59
C CYS A 27 15.11 2.61 4.36
N LEU A 28 14.67 1.35 4.25
CA LEU A 28 14.98 0.49 3.10
C LEU A 28 14.46 1.10 1.80
N ARG A 29 13.23 1.60 1.81
CA ARG A 29 12.57 2.15 0.61
C ARG A 29 13.08 3.53 0.25
N GLU A 30 13.02 4.47 1.18
CA GLU A 30 13.20 5.91 0.90
C GLU A 30 14.65 6.39 1.06
N ARG A 31 15.50 5.66 1.81
CA ARG A 31 16.93 6.01 1.97
C ARG A 31 17.81 5.14 1.08
N LEU A 32 17.48 3.86 0.95
CA LEU A 32 18.31 2.89 0.22
C LEU A 32 17.78 2.51 -1.16
N GLY A 33 16.55 2.91 -1.52
CA GLY A 33 15.93 2.58 -2.81
C GLY A 33 15.56 1.11 -2.97
N LEU A 34 15.50 0.35 -1.88
CA LEU A 34 15.14 -1.08 -1.85
C LEU A 34 13.63 -1.21 -1.67
N THR A 35 12.91 -1.12 -2.79
CA THR A 35 11.44 -1.09 -2.81
C THR A 35 10.79 -2.47 -2.79
N GLY A 36 11.56 -3.55 -2.70
CA GLY A 36 11.05 -4.92 -2.74
C GLY A 36 10.22 -5.30 -1.51
N ALA A 37 10.57 -4.78 -0.33
CA ALA A 37 9.70 -4.80 0.83
C ALA A 37 8.55 -3.80 0.63
N LYS A 38 7.31 -4.29 0.65
CA LYS A 38 6.13 -3.50 0.30
C LYS A 38 5.40 -2.98 1.54
N GLU A 39 5.04 -1.71 1.51
CA GLU A 39 4.17 -1.13 2.53
C GLU A 39 2.70 -1.37 2.17
N GLY A 40 2.08 -2.34 2.84
CA GLY A 40 0.65 -2.64 2.69
C GLY A 40 -0.17 -1.94 3.76
N CYS A 41 -0.22 -2.54 4.96
CA CYS A 41 -1.05 -2.04 6.06
C CYS A 41 -0.35 -1.03 6.98
N GLY A 42 0.99 -0.96 7.02
CA GLY A 42 1.73 -0.14 7.99
C GLY A 42 1.74 -0.68 9.43
N ASP A 43 0.77 -1.54 9.79
CA ASP A 43 0.54 -1.97 11.18
C ASP A 43 1.01 -3.41 11.53
N GLY A 44 1.79 -4.05 10.65
CA GLY A 44 2.35 -5.39 10.92
C GLY A 44 1.43 -6.59 10.69
N GLU A 45 0.24 -6.38 10.12
CA GLU A 45 -0.74 -7.46 9.89
C GLU A 45 -0.55 -8.19 8.57
N CYS A 46 -0.21 -7.48 7.49
CA CYS A 46 -0.28 -8.06 6.13
C CYS A 46 0.96 -8.85 5.69
N GLY A 47 2.11 -8.68 6.35
CA GLY A 47 3.36 -9.35 5.98
C GLY A 47 3.98 -8.95 4.64
N ALA A 48 3.47 -7.92 3.94
CA ALA A 48 4.02 -7.50 2.65
C ALA A 48 5.44 -6.88 2.76
N CYS A 49 5.76 -6.37 3.95
CA CYS A 49 7.05 -5.74 4.28
C CYS A 49 8.07 -6.71 4.89
N MET A 50 7.85 -8.03 4.78
CA MET A 50 8.68 -9.04 5.41
C MET A 50 10.15 -8.91 4.97
N VAL A 51 11.06 -8.89 5.93
CA VAL A 51 12.51 -9.01 5.74
C VAL A 51 13.04 -10.05 6.72
N LEU A 52 14.25 -10.56 6.48
CA LEU A 52 14.97 -11.34 7.49
C LEU A 52 15.87 -10.41 8.30
N ILE A 53 15.82 -10.52 9.62
CA ILE A 53 16.77 -9.90 10.53
C ILE A 53 17.47 -11.02 11.28
N ASP A 54 18.77 -11.18 11.06
CA ASP A 54 19.58 -12.32 11.53
C ASP A 54 18.92 -13.67 11.19
N GLY A 55 18.41 -13.78 9.95
CA GLY A 55 17.74 -14.98 9.44
C GLY A 55 16.29 -15.19 9.92
N GLN A 56 15.76 -14.31 10.79
CA GLN A 56 14.39 -14.42 11.29
C GLN A 56 13.43 -13.48 10.57
N PRO A 57 12.24 -13.96 10.13
CA PRO A 57 11.27 -13.11 9.44
C PRO A 57 10.68 -12.07 10.40
N ARG A 58 10.64 -10.81 9.96
CA ARG A 58 10.12 -9.68 10.71
C ARG A 58 9.38 -8.70 9.79
N ASN A 59 8.29 -8.13 10.30
CA ASN A 59 7.60 -7.01 9.65
C ASN A 59 8.44 -5.74 9.80
N SER A 60 9.11 -5.31 8.73
CA SER A 60 10.00 -4.14 8.77
C SER A 60 9.27 -2.82 9.07
N CYS A 61 7.94 -2.74 8.89
CA CYS A 61 7.14 -1.57 9.29
C CYS A 61 7.10 -1.38 10.82
N LEU A 62 7.28 -2.43 11.62
CA LEU A 62 7.25 -2.37 13.09
C LEU A 62 8.64 -2.39 13.73
N VAL A 63 9.70 -2.42 12.92
CA VAL A 63 11.09 -2.44 13.41
C VAL A 63 11.67 -1.05 13.25
N LEU A 64 12.32 -0.51 14.27
CA LEU A 64 12.97 0.79 14.19
C LEU A 64 14.40 0.64 13.65
N VAL A 65 14.87 1.62 12.89
CA VAL A 65 16.24 1.61 12.34
C VAL A 65 17.29 1.53 13.44
N GLY A 66 17.05 2.20 14.57
CA GLY A 66 17.95 2.17 15.72
C GLY A 66 18.14 0.78 16.34
N ASP A 67 17.16 -0.11 16.20
CA ASP A 67 17.19 -1.46 16.79
C ASP A 67 17.97 -2.49 15.94
N VAL A 68 18.36 -2.08 14.73
CA VAL A 68 18.99 -2.97 13.74
C VAL A 68 20.35 -2.49 13.25
N GLU A 69 20.93 -1.50 13.94
CA GLU A 69 22.30 -1.06 13.66
C GLU A 69 23.28 -2.26 13.77
N ASN A 70 24.10 -2.45 12.74
CA ASN A 70 25.05 -3.55 12.57
C ASN A 70 24.46 -4.99 12.51
N ARG A 71 23.14 -5.17 12.48
CA ARG A 71 22.50 -6.49 12.32
C ARG A 71 22.40 -6.88 10.85
N GLU A 72 22.34 -8.18 10.56
CA GLU A 72 22.17 -8.66 9.18
C GLU A 72 20.71 -8.53 8.76
N ILE A 73 20.47 -7.82 7.66
CA ILE A 73 19.15 -7.63 7.07
C ILE A 73 19.17 -8.23 5.66
N THR A 74 18.29 -9.17 5.38
CA THR A 74 18.07 -9.71 4.03
C THR A 74 16.68 -9.32 3.54
N THR A 75 16.62 -8.61 2.42
CA THR A 75 15.38 -8.28 1.70
C THR A 75 15.18 -9.25 0.53
N ILE A 76 14.05 -9.12 -0.19
CA ILE A 76 13.79 -9.92 -1.40
C ILE A 76 14.88 -9.75 -2.46
N GLU A 77 15.45 -8.54 -2.58
CA GLU A 77 16.52 -8.22 -3.52
C GLU A 77 17.81 -9.00 -3.19
N GLY A 78 18.04 -9.29 -1.90
CA GLY A 78 19.20 -10.06 -1.44
C GLY A 78 19.10 -11.56 -1.74
N LEU A 79 17.89 -12.09 -1.96
CA LEU A 79 17.70 -13.52 -2.26
C LEU A 79 18.16 -13.89 -3.68
N SER A 80 18.19 -12.93 -4.59
CA SER A 80 18.60 -13.11 -6.00
C SER A 80 19.95 -12.46 -6.31
N ALA A 81 20.86 -12.39 -5.33
CA ALA A 81 22.13 -11.66 -5.46
C ALA A 81 23.04 -12.15 -6.60
N ASP A 82 22.99 -13.45 -6.92
CA ASP A 82 23.77 -14.08 -7.99
C ASP A 82 23.18 -13.85 -9.40
N GLY A 83 22.12 -13.04 -9.52
CA GLY A 83 21.48 -12.68 -10.79
C GLY A 83 20.44 -13.69 -11.29
N GLY A 84 20.38 -14.89 -10.71
CA GLY A 84 19.37 -15.92 -10.96
C GLY A 84 18.18 -15.88 -9.98
N LEU A 85 17.12 -16.62 -10.31
CA LEU A 85 16.04 -16.91 -9.37
C LEU A 85 16.47 -18.02 -8.41
N THR A 86 16.02 -17.96 -7.16
CA THR A 86 16.12 -19.09 -6.25
C THR A 86 15.12 -20.19 -6.65
N PRO A 87 15.33 -21.46 -6.26
CA PRO A 87 14.36 -22.53 -6.52
C PRO A 87 12.94 -22.19 -6.03
N LEU A 88 12.84 -21.46 -4.90
CA LEU A 88 11.57 -20.98 -4.38
C LEU A 88 10.91 -19.94 -5.29
N GLN A 89 11.68 -18.98 -5.81
CA GLN A 89 11.17 -17.98 -6.75
C GLN A 89 10.75 -18.62 -8.08
N GLU A 90 11.51 -19.59 -8.59
CA GLU A 90 11.15 -20.38 -9.78
C GLU A 90 9.84 -21.13 -9.58
N ALA A 91 9.67 -21.79 -8.44
CA ALA A 91 8.43 -22.50 -8.10
C ALA A 91 7.22 -21.55 -8.02
N PHE A 92 7.40 -20.36 -7.44
CA PHE A 92 6.32 -19.35 -7.40
C PHE A 92 5.88 -18.92 -8.81
N VAL A 93 6.85 -18.73 -9.72
CA VAL A 93 6.59 -18.39 -11.13
C VAL A 93 5.88 -19.54 -11.84
N ALA A 94 6.41 -20.77 -11.74
CA ALA A 94 5.92 -21.93 -12.47
C ALA A 94 4.53 -22.39 -12.00
N LYS A 95 4.26 -22.37 -10.69
CA LYS A 95 2.97 -22.82 -10.13
C LYS A 95 1.87 -21.75 -10.23
N GLY A 96 2.16 -20.57 -10.77
CA GLY A 96 1.19 -19.48 -10.85
C GLY A 96 0.81 -18.92 -9.48
N ALA A 97 1.74 -18.91 -8.52
CA ALA A 97 1.53 -18.39 -7.16
C ALA A 97 1.49 -16.85 -7.11
N ILE A 98 1.49 -16.19 -8.27
CA ILE A 98 1.65 -14.75 -8.44
C ILE A 98 0.51 -14.21 -9.32
N GLN A 99 -0.27 -13.29 -8.78
CA GLN A 99 -1.28 -12.51 -9.53
C GLN A 99 -0.90 -11.03 -9.54
N CYS A 100 -1.43 -10.21 -8.61
CA CYS A 100 -1.05 -8.81 -8.50
C CYS A 100 0.44 -8.63 -8.15
N GLY A 101 1.01 -9.57 -7.39
CA GLY A 101 2.43 -9.62 -7.02
C GLY A 101 2.82 -8.82 -5.78
N PHE A 102 1.91 -8.02 -5.21
CA PHE A 102 2.25 -7.11 -4.11
C PHE A 102 2.73 -7.82 -2.83
N CYS A 103 2.07 -8.93 -2.47
CA CYS A 103 2.46 -9.74 -1.30
C CYS A 103 3.61 -10.73 -1.58
N THR A 104 3.97 -10.93 -2.86
CA THR A 104 4.89 -11.99 -3.27
C THR A 104 6.28 -11.86 -2.63
N PRO A 105 6.92 -10.67 -2.59
CA PRO A 105 8.19 -10.51 -1.89
C PRO A 105 8.16 -10.98 -0.44
N GLY A 106 7.14 -10.55 0.31
CA GLY A 106 7.01 -10.90 1.72
C GLY A 106 6.79 -12.40 1.94
N LEU A 107 5.97 -13.03 1.09
CA LEU A 107 5.74 -14.49 1.11
C LEU A 107 7.01 -15.29 0.82
N VAL A 108 7.79 -14.87 -0.19
CA VAL A 108 9.05 -15.54 -0.56
C VAL A 108 10.06 -15.42 0.58
N VAL A 109 10.17 -14.26 1.23
CA VAL A 109 11.04 -14.07 2.39
C VAL A 109 10.62 -14.98 3.55
N SER A 110 9.33 -15.01 3.92
CA SER A 110 8.83 -15.90 4.98
C SER A 110 9.08 -17.38 4.68
N ALA A 111 8.80 -17.81 3.45
CA ALA A 111 9.00 -19.18 3.02
C ALA A 111 10.49 -19.54 2.94
N THR A 112 11.36 -18.60 2.58
CA THR A 112 12.82 -18.79 2.65
C THR A 112 13.24 -19.10 4.08
N ALA A 113 12.76 -18.32 5.06
CA ALA A 113 13.05 -18.59 6.47
C ALA A 113 12.53 -19.96 6.93
N LEU A 114 11.42 -20.46 6.37
CA LEU A 114 10.92 -21.82 6.62
C LEU A 114 11.86 -22.88 6.06
N LEU A 115 12.22 -22.76 4.78
CA LEU A 115 13.02 -23.77 4.11
C LEU A 115 14.46 -23.81 4.64
N SER A 116 14.98 -22.71 5.19
CA SER A 116 16.28 -22.71 5.88
C SER A 116 16.29 -23.48 7.20
N ARG A 117 15.15 -23.61 7.89
CA ARG A 117 15.05 -24.34 9.17
C ARG A 117 14.50 -25.76 9.01
N ASN A 118 13.65 -25.98 8.01
CA ASN A 118 13.04 -27.25 7.69
C ASN A 118 12.94 -27.38 6.17
N SER A 119 13.80 -28.19 5.56
CA SER A 119 13.86 -28.40 4.11
C SER A 119 12.74 -29.30 3.58
N ASN A 120 11.96 -29.96 4.45
CA ASN A 120 10.83 -30.81 4.06
C ASN A 120 9.61 -30.57 4.97
N PRO A 121 9.04 -29.34 4.96
CA PRO A 121 7.92 -29.00 5.81
C PRO A 121 6.63 -29.66 5.32
N SER A 122 5.79 -30.07 6.27
CA SER A 122 4.42 -30.48 6.00
C SER A 122 3.57 -29.28 5.57
N GLU A 123 2.43 -29.53 4.91
CA GLU A 123 1.51 -28.46 4.53
C GLU A 123 1.04 -27.59 5.72
N PRO A 124 0.68 -28.14 6.89
CA PRO A 124 0.37 -27.33 8.07
C PRO A 124 1.52 -26.40 8.49
N GLU A 125 2.76 -26.87 8.46
CA GLU A 125 3.94 -26.04 8.79
C GLU A 125 4.17 -24.93 7.76
N ILE A 126 3.91 -25.21 6.47
CA ILE A 126 3.95 -24.18 5.42
C ILE A 126 2.90 -23.10 5.70
N ARG A 127 1.65 -23.50 5.99
CA ARG A 127 0.55 -22.58 6.26
C ARG A 127 0.82 -21.72 7.49
N GLU A 128 1.34 -22.32 8.56
CA GLU A 128 1.73 -21.60 9.77
C GLU A 128 2.84 -20.57 9.47
N ALA A 129 3.86 -20.97 8.72
CA ALA A 129 4.98 -20.08 8.39
C ALA A 129 4.59 -18.83 7.58
N ILE A 130 3.49 -18.91 6.81
CA ILE A 130 2.99 -17.79 6.01
C ILE A 130 1.70 -17.18 6.57
N ALA A 131 1.26 -17.57 7.77
CA ALA A 131 0.00 -17.09 8.35
C ALA A 131 -0.03 -15.57 8.52
N GLY A 132 1.14 -14.95 8.77
CA GLY A 132 1.32 -13.50 8.83
C GLY A 132 1.48 -12.82 7.46
N ASN A 133 1.31 -13.51 6.33
CA ASN A 133 1.39 -12.96 4.99
C ASN A 133 0.04 -13.02 4.28
N LEU A 134 -0.68 -11.91 4.26
CA LEU A 134 -2.01 -11.83 3.67
C LEU A 134 -1.95 -11.73 2.15
N CYS A 135 -2.70 -12.61 1.48
CA CYS A 135 -2.90 -12.58 0.02
C CYS A 135 -4.39 -12.51 -0.33
N ARG A 136 -4.79 -11.46 -1.06
CA ARG A 136 -6.19 -11.27 -1.48
C ARG A 136 -6.53 -11.84 -2.86
N CYS A 137 -5.53 -12.32 -3.60
CA CYS A 137 -5.71 -12.73 -5.00
C CYS A 137 -5.77 -14.25 -5.19
N THR A 138 -4.92 -15.02 -4.51
CA THR A 138 -4.63 -16.41 -4.89
C THR A 138 -5.39 -17.47 -4.10
N GLY A 139 -5.97 -17.12 -2.95
CA GLY A 139 -6.55 -18.11 -2.03
C GLY A 139 -5.54 -19.11 -1.43
N TYR A 140 -4.24 -18.78 -1.47
CA TYR A 140 -3.12 -19.53 -0.86
C TYR A 140 -2.75 -20.89 -1.46
N ALA A 141 -3.67 -21.61 -2.12
CA ALA A 141 -3.40 -22.96 -2.61
C ALA A 141 -2.13 -23.06 -3.50
N LYS A 142 -1.99 -22.16 -4.48
CA LYS A 142 -0.82 -22.11 -5.36
C LYS A 142 0.47 -21.67 -4.66
N ILE A 143 0.37 -20.87 -3.60
CA ILE A 143 1.52 -20.48 -2.78
C ILE A 143 2.05 -21.68 -2.01
N VAL A 144 1.15 -22.44 -1.36
CA VAL A 144 1.52 -23.67 -0.64
C VAL A 144 2.12 -24.71 -1.60
N GLU A 145 1.52 -24.87 -2.79
CA GLU A 145 2.05 -25.76 -3.85
C GLU A 145 3.47 -25.36 -4.28
N ALA A 146 3.72 -24.05 -4.47
CA ALA A 146 5.06 -23.54 -4.84
C ALA A 146 6.10 -23.78 -3.74
N ILE A 147 5.76 -23.53 -2.48
CA ILE A 147 6.68 -23.77 -1.35
C ILE A 147 7.01 -25.26 -1.24
N ARG A 148 6.01 -26.13 -1.39
CA ARG A 148 6.21 -27.59 -1.37
C ARG A 148 7.06 -28.07 -2.54
N ALA A 149 6.82 -27.57 -3.75
CA ALA A 149 7.61 -27.91 -4.93
C ALA A 149 9.09 -27.55 -4.74
N ALA A 150 9.36 -26.34 -4.21
CA ALA A 150 10.71 -25.91 -3.87
C ALA A 150 11.36 -26.80 -2.79
N ALA A 151 10.62 -27.18 -1.74
CA ALA A 151 11.10 -28.07 -0.69
C ALA A 151 11.47 -29.47 -1.21
N CYS A 152 10.68 -30.01 -2.14
CA CYS A 152 10.93 -31.32 -2.75
C CYS A 152 12.02 -31.30 -3.84
N GLY A 153 12.59 -30.13 -4.16
CA GLY A 153 13.54 -29.98 -5.26
C GLY A 153 12.93 -30.25 -6.64
N GLU A 154 11.62 -30.00 -6.79
CA GLU A 154 10.93 -30.14 -8.07
C GLU A 154 11.54 -29.15 -9.09
N GLN A 155 11.94 -29.66 -10.25
CA GLN A 155 12.50 -28.83 -11.31
C GLN A 155 11.37 -28.05 -12.00
N CYS A 156 11.22 -26.78 -11.63
CA CYS A 156 10.13 -25.92 -12.09
C CYS A 156 10.54 -25.19 -13.38
N VAL A 157 10.19 -25.75 -14.53
CA VAL A 157 10.52 -25.17 -15.84
C VAL A 157 9.42 -24.22 -16.31
N ARG A 158 9.82 -23.09 -16.89
CA ARG A 158 8.91 -22.16 -17.58
C ARG A 158 8.70 -22.67 -19.00
N GLU A 159 7.50 -23.11 -19.30
CA GLU A 159 7.13 -23.55 -20.64
C GLU A 159 6.29 -22.48 -21.34
N ASP A 160 6.56 -22.31 -22.64
CA ASP A 160 5.67 -21.61 -23.57
C ASP A 160 4.71 -22.63 -24.18
N GLY A 161 3.52 -22.19 -24.57
CA GLY A 161 2.54 -23.10 -25.16
C GLY A 161 1.37 -22.40 -25.85
N PRO A 162 0.55 -23.18 -26.58
CA PRO A 162 -0.65 -22.66 -27.24
C PRO A 162 -1.71 -22.20 -26.23
N LEU A 163 -2.76 -21.53 -26.72
CA LEU A 163 -3.91 -21.13 -25.93
C LEU A 163 -4.47 -22.32 -25.11
N GLY A 164 -4.69 -22.10 -23.82
CA GLY A 164 -5.18 -23.13 -22.88
C GLY A 164 -4.07 -23.86 -22.12
N THR A 165 -2.79 -23.60 -22.41
CA THR A 165 -1.66 -24.10 -21.62
C THR A 165 -1.35 -23.21 -20.42
N SER A 166 -0.85 -23.82 -19.35
CA SER A 166 -0.41 -23.11 -18.15
C SER A 166 1.01 -22.59 -18.34
N VAL A 167 1.14 -21.39 -18.86
CA VAL A 167 2.43 -20.72 -19.07
C VAL A 167 2.76 -19.75 -17.93
N ALA A 168 4.05 -19.49 -17.72
CA ALA A 168 4.48 -18.48 -16.78
C ALA A 168 4.05 -17.08 -17.25
N ARG A 169 3.52 -16.25 -16.34
CA ARG A 169 3.16 -14.87 -16.69
C ARG A 169 4.41 -14.04 -16.99
N LEU A 170 4.29 -13.13 -17.96
CA LEU A 170 5.39 -12.24 -18.38
C LEU A 170 5.91 -11.38 -17.21
N ASP A 171 5.01 -10.92 -16.35
CA ASP A 171 5.30 -10.05 -15.21
C ASP A 171 5.73 -10.80 -13.93
N ALA A 172 5.78 -12.14 -13.96
CA ALA A 172 6.00 -12.95 -12.76
C ALA A 172 7.42 -12.78 -12.17
N VAL A 173 8.43 -12.68 -13.03
CA VAL A 173 9.84 -12.56 -12.60
C VAL A 173 10.07 -11.26 -11.84
N GLU A 174 9.57 -10.14 -12.35
CA GLU A 174 9.71 -8.85 -11.67
C GLU A 174 8.98 -8.84 -10.32
N LYS A 175 7.79 -9.46 -10.26
CA LYS A 175 6.99 -9.56 -9.03
C LYS A 175 7.65 -10.46 -7.97
N VAL A 176 8.23 -11.59 -8.36
CA VAL A 176 8.85 -12.54 -7.43
C VAL A 176 10.20 -12.08 -6.89
N THR A 177 10.87 -11.19 -7.63
CA THR A 177 12.17 -10.61 -7.23
C THR A 177 12.03 -9.25 -6.53
N GLY A 178 10.81 -8.71 -6.42
CA GLY A 178 10.57 -7.38 -5.88
C GLY A 178 10.92 -6.22 -6.80
N LYS A 179 11.35 -6.50 -8.04
CA LYS A 179 11.68 -5.49 -9.07
C LYS A 179 10.47 -4.81 -9.68
N ALA A 180 9.29 -5.45 -9.62
CA ALA A 180 8.05 -4.84 -10.08
C ALA A 180 7.76 -3.57 -9.25
N GLN A 181 7.59 -2.45 -9.96
CA GLN A 181 7.28 -1.16 -9.36
C GLN A 181 5.77 -0.93 -9.31
N PHE A 182 5.28 -0.59 -8.12
CA PHE A 182 3.93 -0.11 -7.86
C PHE A 182 3.95 1.40 -7.65
N GLY A 183 2.77 2.04 -7.56
CA GLY A 183 2.66 3.50 -7.42
C GLY A 183 3.50 4.07 -6.27
N ALA A 184 3.54 3.38 -5.12
CA ALA A 184 4.32 3.78 -3.96
C ALA A 184 5.84 3.55 -4.09
N ASP A 185 6.30 2.80 -5.09
CA ASP A 185 7.72 2.51 -5.34
C ASP A 185 8.38 3.58 -6.23
N VAL A 186 7.58 4.46 -6.83
CA VAL A 186 8.06 5.47 -7.76
C VAL A 186 8.38 6.75 -6.99
N SER A 187 9.65 7.17 -7.06
CA SER A 187 10.12 8.45 -6.50
C SER A 187 10.57 9.40 -7.62
N ARG A 188 10.35 10.71 -7.44
CA ARG A 188 10.79 11.76 -8.38
C ARG A 188 11.55 12.89 -7.67
N PRO A 189 12.55 13.51 -8.31
CA PRO A 189 13.21 14.70 -7.75
C PRO A 189 12.19 15.81 -7.42
N GLY A 190 12.23 16.33 -6.21
CA GLY A 190 11.32 17.39 -5.75
C GLY A 190 9.89 16.92 -5.46
N GLN A 191 9.65 15.61 -5.31
CA GLN A 191 8.35 15.07 -4.93
C GLN A 191 7.92 15.58 -3.55
N LEU A 192 6.64 15.93 -3.44
CA LEU A 192 5.95 16.25 -2.20
C LEU A 192 5.07 15.08 -1.76
N TRP A 193 4.81 14.99 -0.46
CA TRP A 193 3.91 14.04 0.17
C TRP A 193 2.55 14.69 0.36
N GLY A 194 1.52 14.03 -0.16
CA GLY A 194 0.13 14.47 -0.05
C GLY A 194 -0.58 13.83 1.15
N ALA A 195 -1.29 14.63 1.93
CA ALA A 195 -2.17 14.16 3.00
C ALA A 195 -3.57 14.74 2.83
N VAL A 196 -4.56 13.85 2.70
CA VAL A 196 -5.96 14.23 2.50
C VAL A 196 -6.61 14.48 3.86
N VAL A 197 -7.20 15.65 4.03
CA VAL A 197 -8.09 15.95 5.15
C VAL A 197 -9.45 15.38 4.81
N ARG A 198 -9.96 14.52 5.68
CA ARG A 198 -11.21 13.77 5.46
C ARG A 198 -12.26 14.17 6.48
N SER A 199 -13.51 14.17 6.05
CA SER A 199 -14.67 14.40 6.90
C SER A 199 -14.75 13.39 8.04
N THR A 200 -14.97 13.90 9.25
CA THR A 200 -15.36 13.08 10.41
C THR A 200 -16.87 12.96 10.57
N ARG A 201 -17.65 13.65 9.71
CA ARG A 201 -19.11 13.72 9.78
C ARG A 201 -19.75 12.83 8.71
N PRO A 202 -20.83 12.09 9.05
CA PRO A 202 -21.55 11.25 8.10
C PRO A 202 -22.40 12.05 7.12
N HIS A 203 -22.95 13.19 7.54
CA HIS A 203 -23.72 14.11 6.68
C HIS A 203 -23.70 15.49 7.33
N ALA A 204 -23.15 16.51 6.66
CA ALA A 204 -23.05 17.86 7.22
C ALA A 204 -22.79 18.91 6.15
N ARG A 205 -23.33 20.12 6.32
CA ARG A 205 -22.91 21.27 5.51
C ARG A 205 -21.53 21.73 5.96
N ILE A 206 -20.69 22.12 5.01
CA ILE A 206 -19.39 22.73 5.29
C ILE A 206 -19.62 24.22 5.49
N VAL A 207 -19.37 24.71 6.70
CA VAL A 207 -19.49 26.13 7.05
C VAL A 207 -18.21 26.87 6.70
N GLY A 208 -17.06 26.21 6.84
CA GLY A 208 -15.77 26.78 6.48
C GLY A 208 -14.64 25.77 6.63
N ILE A 209 -13.57 25.99 5.88
CA ILE A 209 -12.31 25.25 5.96
C ILE A 209 -11.18 26.27 6.10
N ASP A 210 -10.41 26.21 7.19
CA ASP A 210 -9.25 27.07 7.42
C ASP A 210 -7.95 26.26 7.28
N THR A 211 -7.15 26.64 6.28
CA THR A 211 -5.85 26.04 5.97
C THR A 211 -4.67 26.91 6.42
N ALA A 212 -4.91 28.08 7.04
CA ALA A 212 -3.88 29.06 7.33
C ALA A 212 -2.77 28.51 8.25
N ARG A 213 -3.16 27.73 9.26
CA ARG A 213 -2.20 27.10 10.18
C ARG A 213 -1.32 26.07 9.46
N ALA A 214 -1.90 25.26 8.59
CA ALA A 214 -1.15 24.29 7.78
C ALA A 214 -0.15 24.99 6.85
N LEU A 215 -0.60 26.05 6.15
CA LEU A 215 0.25 26.85 5.25
C LEU A 215 1.39 27.57 5.97
N ALA A 216 1.23 27.92 7.24
CA ALA A 216 2.27 28.56 8.03
C ALA A 216 3.38 27.61 8.49
N MET A 217 3.22 26.28 8.34
CA MET A 217 4.21 25.30 8.76
C MET A 217 5.39 25.23 7.76
N PRO A 218 6.65 25.43 8.19
CA PRO A 218 7.81 25.35 7.30
C PRO A 218 7.92 23.98 6.61
N GLY A 219 8.06 23.99 5.28
CA GLY A 219 8.11 22.78 4.44
C GLY A 219 6.76 22.30 3.92
N VAL A 220 5.65 22.98 4.26
CA VAL A 220 4.37 22.82 3.57
C VAL A 220 4.37 23.66 2.31
N ALA A 221 4.14 23.02 1.17
CA ALA A 221 4.16 23.67 -0.13
C ALA A 221 2.76 24.12 -0.58
N ALA A 222 1.72 23.40 -0.17
CA ALA A 222 0.33 23.73 -0.48
C ALA A 222 -0.64 23.15 0.55
N ALA A 223 -1.75 23.84 0.76
CA ALA A 223 -2.95 23.31 1.40
C ALA A 223 -4.14 23.85 0.63
N VAL A 224 -4.87 22.97 -0.07
CA VAL A 224 -5.95 23.32 -0.99
C VAL A 224 -7.26 22.71 -0.53
N THR A 225 -8.35 23.39 -0.81
CA THR A 225 -9.72 22.96 -0.54
C THR A 225 -10.47 22.76 -1.86
N GLY A 226 -11.75 22.43 -1.78
CA GLY A 226 -12.60 22.45 -2.96
C GLY A 226 -12.67 23.84 -3.62
N ALA A 227 -12.45 24.95 -2.90
CA ALA A 227 -12.56 26.30 -3.45
C ALA A 227 -11.56 26.59 -4.58
N GLU A 228 -10.36 26.01 -4.52
CA GLU A 228 -9.29 26.17 -5.50
C GLU A 228 -9.47 25.30 -6.76
N LEU A 229 -10.37 24.31 -6.73
CA LEU A 229 -10.62 23.42 -7.86
C LEU A 229 -11.54 24.09 -8.91
N THR A 230 -11.60 23.54 -10.12
CA THR A 230 -12.57 23.96 -11.14
C THR A 230 -14.00 23.76 -10.63
N PRO A 231 -14.85 24.80 -10.57
CA PRO A 231 -16.25 24.65 -10.18
C PRO A 231 -16.98 23.68 -11.09
N GLY A 232 -17.84 22.84 -10.52
CA GLY A 232 -18.61 21.84 -11.29
C GLY A 232 -17.80 20.64 -11.77
N LEU A 233 -16.55 20.48 -11.31
CA LEU A 233 -15.78 19.26 -11.57
C LEU A 233 -16.32 18.13 -10.68
N TYR A 234 -17.11 17.25 -11.30
CA TYR A 234 -17.59 16.02 -10.70
C TYR A 234 -16.98 14.80 -11.38
N TYR A 235 -16.96 13.68 -10.66
CA TYR A 235 -16.62 12.38 -11.19
C TYR A 235 -17.61 11.32 -10.66
N GLY A 236 -17.60 10.16 -11.30
CA GLY A 236 -18.42 9.02 -10.91
C GLY A 236 -18.49 8.00 -12.04
N VAL A 237 -19.26 6.94 -11.86
CA VAL A 237 -19.39 5.86 -12.86
C VAL A 237 -20.68 6.03 -13.65
N ASP A 238 -21.82 5.92 -12.97
CA ASP A 238 -23.15 6.03 -13.58
C ASP A 238 -23.72 7.46 -13.55
N LEU A 239 -23.27 8.25 -12.58
CA LEU A 239 -23.63 9.65 -12.39
C LEU A 239 -22.38 10.41 -11.95
N TYR A 240 -22.13 11.58 -12.52
CA TYR A 240 -21.02 12.44 -12.09
C TYR A 240 -21.48 13.33 -10.95
N ASP A 241 -21.56 12.75 -9.75
CA ASP A 241 -22.09 13.36 -8.53
C ASP A 241 -21.06 13.54 -7.41
N GLN A 242 -19.86 12.99 -7.55
CA GLN A 242 -18.81 13.06 -6.54
C GLN A 242 -17.86 14.23 -6.81
N GLN A 243 -17.54 14.99 -5.76
CA GLN A 243 -16.55 16.06 -5.82
C GLN A 243 -15.17 15.52 -5.43
N VAL A 244 -14.11 16.00 -6.08
CA VAL A 244 -12.72 15.63 -5.74
C VAL A 244 -12.38 16.03 -4.29
N LEU A 245 -12.80 17.24 -3.91
CA LEU A 245 -12.80 17.75 -2.55
C LEU A 245 -14.17 18.40 -2.32
N ALA A 246 -14.87 17.99 -1.27
CA ALA A 246 -16.19 18.50 -0.94
C ALA A 246 -16.15 20.01 -0.64
N ARG A 247 -17.07 20.77 -1.22
CA ARG A 247 -17.16 22.23 -1.12
C ARG A 247 -18.27 22.70 -0.20
N ASP A 248 -19.46 22.15 -0.42
CA ASP A 248 -20.73 22.60 0.15
C ASP A 248 -21.19 21.69 1.29
N LYS A 249 -21.00 20.39 1.12
CA LYS A 249 -21.54 19.36 2.00
C LYS A 249 -20.70 18.10 1.93
N VAL A 250 -20.55 17.44 3.07
CA VAL A 250 -20.07 16.06 3.18
C VAL A 250 -21.27 15.13 3.32
N ARG A 251 -21.21 13.99 2.64
CA ARG A 251 -22.25 12.98 2.42
C ARG A 251 -21.90 11.65 3.05
N HIS A 252 -20.63 11.45 3.43
CA HIS A 252 -20.19 10.28 4.18
C HIS A 252 -18.94 10.58 5.02
N VAL A 253 -18.72 9.73 6.04
CA VAL A 253 -17.48 9.73 6.79
C VAL A 253 -16.33 9.39 5.83
N GLY A 254 -15.23 10.13 5.93
CA GLY A 254 -14.06 9.92 5.08
C GLY A 254 -14.07 10.70 3.78
N GLU A 255 -15.13 11.44 3.44
CA GLU A 255 -15.17 12.26 2.22
C GLU A 255 -14.04 13.31 2.24
N PRO A 256 -13.21 13.41 1.19
CA PRO A 256 -12.13 14.39 1.12
C PRO A 256 -12.67 15.84 1.18
N VAL A 257 -12.09 16.70 2.02
CA VAL A 257 -12.48 18.12 2.13
C VAL A 257 -11.32 19.08 1.83
N ALA A 258 -10.09 18.67 2.10
CA ALA A 258 -8.88 19.40 1.75
C ALA A 258 -7.73 18.44 1.45
N LEU A 259 -6.67 18.96 0.81
CA LEU A 259 -5.42 18.24 0.55
C LEU A 259 -4.25 19.12 0.93
N VAL A 260 -3.31 18.58 1.70
CA VAL A 260 -2.04 19.22 2.04
C VAL A 260 -0.90 18.53 1.29
N ALA A 261 0.08 19.29 0.83
CA ALA A 261 1.31 18.79 0.23
C ALA A 261 2.54 19.36 0.96
N ALA A 262 3.45 18.49 1.41
CA ALA A 262 4.62 18.87 2.19
C ALA A 262 5.87 18.06 1.81
N GLU A 263 7.04 18.49 2.28
CA GLU A 263 8.33 17.88 1.96
C GLU A 263 8.55 16.47 2.55
N THR A 264 7.86 16.14 3.64
CA THR A 264 7.94 14.83 4.30
C THR A 264 6.54 14.29 4.60
N PRO A 265 6.37 12.95 4.71
CA PRO A 265 5.07 12.37 5.01
C PRO A 265 4.58 12.74 6.42
N GLU A 266 5.48 12.84 7.40
CA GLU A 266 5.15 13.27 8.77
C GLU A 266 4.64 14.70 8.77
N LEU A 267 5.33 15.60 8.07
CA LEU A 267 4.92 16.99 7.96
C LEU A 267 3.59 17.12 7.22
N ALA A 268 3.38 16.35 6.15
CA ALA A 268 2.10 16.34 5.44
C ALA A 268 0.95 15.92 6.35
N ALA A 269 1.15 14.87 7.16
CA ALA A 269 0.15 14.39 8.11
C ALA A 269 -0.12 15.41 9.24
N GLU A 270 0.93 15.99 9.84
CA GLU A 270 0.82 17.02 10.87
C GLU A 270 0.11 18.27 10.35
N ALA A 271 0.45 18.71 9.13
CA ALA A 271 -0.17 19.86 8.50
C ALA A 271 -1.63 19.59 8.09
N ALA A 272 -1.95 18.39 7.62
CA ALA A 272 -3.35 17.98 7.39
C ALA A 272 -4.17 17.99 8.69
N ALA A 273 -3.60 17.53 9.81
CA ALA A 273 -4.25 17.59 11.12
C ALA A 273 -4.41 19.02 11.66
N ALA A 274 -3.66 19.98 11.14
CA ALA A 274 -3.76 21.40 11.48
C ALA A 274 -4.82 22.16 10.67
N VAL A 275 -5.45 21.54 9.67
CA VAL A 275 -6.58 22.12 8.91
C VAL A 275 -7.84 22.04 9.76
N GLU A 276 -8.50 23.17 9.97
CA GLU A 276 -9.73 23.26 10.75
C GLU A 276 -10.95 23.25 9.82
N VAL A 277 -11.91 22.37 10.11
CA VAL A 277 -13.15 22.26 9.32
C VAL A 277 -14.36 22.46 10.23
N SER A 278 -15.19 23.43 9.89
CA SER A 278 -16.43 23.75 10.59
C SER A 278 -17.63 23.17 9.86
N TYR A 279 -18.50 22.49 10.61
CA TYR A 279 -19.65 21.77 10.08
C TYR A 279 -20.96 22.21 10.73
N GLU A 280 -22.04 22.16 9.97
CA GLU A 280 -23.42 22.11 10.47
C GLU A 280 -23.97 20.70 10.19
N ASP A 281 -24.18 19.90 11.23
CA ASP A 281 -24.61 18.50 11.08
C ASP A 281 -26.01 18.42 10.44
N LEU A 282 -26.14 17.48 9.49
CA LEU A 282 -27.40 17.16 8.83
C LEU A 282 -27.84 15.74 9.24
N PRO A 283 -29.16 15.43 9.20
CA PRO A 283 -29.63 14.08 9.48
C PRO A 283 -28.98 13.06 8.51
N PRO A 284 -28.21 12.08 9.01
CA PRO A 284 -27.55 11.11 8.16
C PRO A 284 -28.51 9.97 7.75
N VAL A 285 -28.17 9.31 6.64
CA VAL A 285 -28.82 8.08 6.18
C VAL A 285 -27.81 6.95 6.33
N HIS A 286 -28.06 6.04 7.27
CA HIS A 286 -27.09 5.00 7.66
C HIS A 286 -27.34 3.64 7.02
N ASP A 287 -28.56 3.39 6.55
CA ASP A 287 -28.98 2.13 5.98
C ASP A 287 -30.08 2.35 4.93
N ILE A 288 -30.43 1.25 4.26
CA ILE A 288 -31.41 1.25 3.18
C ILE A 288 -32.84 1.50 3.68
N ASP A 289 -33.18 1.09 4.90
CA ASP A 289 -34.53 1.25 5.44
C ASP A 289 -34.83 2.72 5.71
N VAL A 290 -33.86 3.44 6.30
CA VAL A 290 -33.91 4.90 6.46
C VAL A 290 -33.93 5.60 5.10
N ALA A 291 -33.16 5.13 4.12
CA ALA A 291 -33.11 5.72 2.79
C ALA A 291 -34.43 5.61 2.02
N LEU A 292 -35.18 4.53 2.24
CA LEU A 292 -36.46 4.25 1.56
C LEU A 292 -37.68 4.88 2.27
N ALA A 293 -37.49 5.47 3.45
CA ALA A 293 -38.58 6.14 4.16
C ALA A 293 -39.12 7.33 3.35
N PRO A 294 -40.45 7.59 3.35
CA PRO A 294 -41.03 8.70 2.59
C PRO A 294 -40.48 10.10 2.95
N ASP A 295 -39.99 10.26 4.17
CA ASP A 295 -39.40 11.48 4.72
C ASP A 295 -37.88 11.39 4.91
N ALA A 296 -37.22 10.44 4.22
CA ALA A 296 -35.79 10.25 4.28
C ALA A 296 -35.02 11.56 3.96
N PRO A 297 -33.97 11.89 4.72
CA PRO A 297 -33.09 12.99 4.39
C PRO A 297 -32.45 12.80 3.01
N LEU A 298 -32.57 13.81 2.13
CA LEU A 298 -31.96 13.75 0.81
C LEU A 298 -30.45 14.02 0.90
N VAL A 299 -29.64 13.02 0.57
CA VAL A 299 -28.18 13.16 0.46
C VAL A 299 -27.79 13.95 -0.79
N HIS A 300 -28.57 13.83 -1.86
CA HIS A 300 -28.48 14.66 -3.07
C HIS A 300 -29.85 15.30 -3.30
N GLU A 301 -29.95 16.61 -3.08
CA GLU A 301 -31.22 17.34 -3.12
C GLU A 301 -31.77 17.51 -4.54
N ASP A 302 -30.88 17.59 -5.52
CA ASP A 302 -31.21 17.67 -6.93
C ASP A 302 -30.27 16.75 -7.70
N LEU A 303 -30.79 15.58 -8.09
CA LEU A 303 -30.04 14.60 -8.89
C LEU A 303 -29.96 15.00 -10.37
N LEU A 304 -30.90 15.79 -10.86
CA LEU A 304 -30.99 16.18 -12.27
C LEU A 304 -29.94 17.21 -12.67
N LYS A 305 -29.28 17.85 -11.69
CA LYS A 305 -28.16 18.75 -11.94
C LYS A 305 -26.87 18.01 -12.35
N TYR A 306 -26.77 16.72 -12.10
CA TYR A 306 -25.57 15.94 -12.41
C TYR A 306 -25.65 15.35 -13.81
N GLU A 307 -24.50 15.28 -14.47
CA GLU A 307 -24.38 14.61 -15.76
C GLU A 307 -24.39 13.10 -15.57
N ALA A 308 -25.11 12.38 -16.43
CA ALA A 308 -25.06 10.93 -16.46
C ALA A 308 -23.68 10.45 -16.93
N GLY A 309 -23.11 9.48 -16.23
CA GLY A 309 -21.91 8.78 -16.67
C GLY A 309 -22.19 7.79 -17.81
N TRP A 310 -21.13 7.21 -18.37
CA TRP A 310 -21.10 6.20 -19.45
C TRP A 310 -22.48 5.84 -20.06
N ASP A 311 -22.86 6.49 -21.17
CA ASP A 311 -24.00 6.15 -22.04
C ASP A 311 -25.23 5.56 -21.32
N ALA A 312 -25.67 6.14 -20.20
CA ALA A 312 -27.02 5.91 -19.66
C ALA A 312 -28.14 6.44 -20.59
N ILE A 313 -27.79 6.83 -21.82
CA ILE A 313 -28.67 7.23 -22.92
C ILE A 313 -28.33 6.38 -24.16
N ARG A 314 -28.50 5.05 -24.07
CA ARG A 314 -28.75 4.18 -25.25
C ARG A 314 -29.64 3.00 -24.87
N GLU A 315 -30.91 3.28 -24.60
CA GLU A 315 -32.09 2.63 -25.20
C GLU A 315 -33.38 3.34 -24.73
#